data_AF-A0A7K4KAT6-F1
#
_entry.id   AF-A0A7K4KAT6-F1
#
_cell.length_a   1.000
_cell.length_b   1.000
_cell.length_c   1.000
_cell.angle_alpha   90.00
_cell.angle_beta   90.00
_cell.angle_gamma   90.00
#
_symmetry.space_group_name_H-M   'P 1'
#
loop_
_entity.id
_entity.type
_entity.pdbx_description
1 polymer ?
#
loop_
_entity_poly.entity_id
_entity_poly.type
_entity_poly.pdbx_seq_one_letter_code
_entity_poly.pdbx_strand_id
1 'polypeptide(L)'
;LLRSSQPLPGPNRKRCREDELLLAAALAGAARGFVVDTRSAQAAKQARMGGGGTEAKSCYPRWKRLHRPLERGRALQESFARLVDACNDASLSMDRWLSRLDGSRWLSHVKAALSTACLAAQCLEREEACVLVHGAEGTDTTLLVTALAQLILDPGCRTLSGFQGLLEREWIQAGHPFHARCARSAYSPARPKQEAPLFPLFLDCVWQLGRQFPRSLEFGERLLLALFDGAYASCYGTFLGNNEKERPVRGTRCLCKVKERTHCLWAWLNQPAERKGLLNPLYAPNALVIWPSVEPQSIQLWQGLFLRWIRSSEYLDEAWDEMRRLLETE
;
A
#
# COMPACT_ATOMS: atom_id res chain seq x y z
N LEU A 1 9.62 7.84 11.25
CA LEU A 1 9.50 7.43 9.83
C LEU A 1 9.22 8.67 8.99
N LEU A 2 9.96 8.87 7.90
CA LEU A 2 9.85 9.99 6.97
C LEU A 2 9.63 9.47 5.55
N ARG A 3 9.10 10.33 4.68
CA ARG A 3 8.93 10.04 3.25
C ARG A 3 9.24 11.25 2.39
N SER A 4 9.73 11.01 1.18
CA SER A 4 9.99 12.07 0.20
C SER A 4 9.97 11.52 -1.23
N SER A 5 10.11 12.43 -2.20
CA SER A 5 10.61 12.11 -3.54
C SER A 5 12.14 11.96 -3.51
N GLN A 6 12.72 11.56 -4.64
CA GLN A 6 14.17 11.52 -4.78
C GLN A 6 14.80 12.92 -4.65
N PRO A 7 16.06 13.02 -4.18
CA PRO A 7 16.80 14.28 -4.25
C PRO A 7 17.14 14.63 -5.71
N LEU A 8 17.51 15.89 -5.96
CA LEU A 8 17.83 16.42 -7.30
C LEU A 8 19.32 16.78 -7.50
N PRO A 9 20.28 15.87 -7.23
CA PRO A 9 21.69 16.16 -7.46
C PRO A 9 22.05 16.23 -8.94
N GLY A 10 21.31 15.52 -9.80
CA GLY A 10 21.57 15.44 -11.24
C GLY A 10 22.96 14.89 -11.59
N PRO A 11 23.39 15.03 -12.86
CA PRO A 11 24.69 14.52 -13.30
C PRO A 11 25.86 15.23 -12.62
N ASN A 12 25.69 16.52 -12.26
CA ASN A 12 26.72 17.37 -11.68
C ASN A 12 26.85 17.21 -10.15
N ARG A 13 26.09 16.30 -9.53
CA ARG A 13 26.11 16.06 -8.08
C ARG A 13 25.88 17.34 -7.26
N LYS A 14 24.92 18.15 -7.69
CA LYS A 14 24.48 19.34 -6.96
C LYS A 14 24.08 18.97 -5.53
N ARG A 15 24.35 19.89 -4.62
CA ARG A 15 24.05 19.75 -3.19
C ARG A 15 23.02 20.79 -2.79
N CYS A 16 22.23 20.50 -1.77
CA CYS A 16 21.30 21.43 -1.16
C CYS A 16 21.57 21.45 0.34
N ARG A 17 22.03 22.60 0.85
CA ARG A 17 22.44 22.72 2.26
C ARG A 17 21.23 22.60 3.18
N GLU A 18 20.10 23.11 2.75
CA GLU A 18 18.83 23.08 3.48
C GLU A 18 18.32 21.65 3.64
N ASP A 19 18.43 20.83 2.58
CA ASP A 19 18.08 19.41 2.62
C ASP A 19 19.03 18.61 3.54
N GLU A 20 20.34 18.89 3.46
CA GLU A 20 21.33 18.30 4.36
C GLU A 20 21.04 18.64 5.83
N LEU A 21 20.68 19.90 6.12
CA LEU A 21 20.30 20.35 7.45
C LEU A 21 18.98 19.72 7.92
N LEU A 22 18.00 19.60 7.04
CA LEU A 22 16.71 18.96 7.35
C LEU A 22 16.92 17.49 7.75
N LEU A 23 17.67 16.72 6.96
CA LEU A 23 17.97 15.33 7.28
C LEU A 23 18.90 15.19 8.50
N ALA A 24 19.78 16.16 8.75
CA ALA A 24 20.57 16.17 9.99
C ALA A 24 19.70 16.41 11.23
N ALA A 25 18.72 17.31 11.15
CA ALA A 25 17.78 17.61 12.22
C ALA A 25 16.81 16.45 12.47
N ALA A 26 16.34 15.80 11.42
CA ALA A 26 15.39 14.70 11.50
C ALA A 26 15.94 13.43 12.18
N LEU A 27 17.26 13.33 12.38
CA LEU A 27 17.86 12.28 13.19
C LEU A 27 17.48 12.42 14.68
N ALA A 28 17.13 13.62 15.17
CA ALA A 28 16.55 13.87 16.50
C ALA A 28 17.25 13.11 17.67
N GLY A 29 18.58 13.01 17.64
CA GLY A 29 19.37 12.29 18.66
C GLY A 29 19.77 10.86 18.29
N ALA A 30 19.18 10.26 17.24
CA ALA A 30 19.58 8.95 16.73
C ALA A 30 21.02 8.97 16.21
N ALA A 31 21.76 7.90 16.50
CA ALA A 31 23.16 7.75 16.06
C ALA A 31 23.30 7.69 14.54
N ARG A 32 22.31 7.11 13.84
CA ARG A 32 22.27 6.97 12.38
C ARG A 32 20.84 6.99 11.84
N GLY A 33 20.72 7.26 10.54
CA GLY A 33 19.49 7.10 9.78
C GLY A 33 19.65 6.16 8.60
N PHE A 34 18.53 5.64 8.11
CA PHE A 34 18.46 4.79 6.94
C PHE A 34 17.65 5.43 5.83
N VAL A 35 18.15 5.36 4.60
CA VAL A 35 17.40 5.75 3.41
C VAL A 35 16.98 4.49 2.66
N VAL A 36 15.69 4.18 2.65
CA VAL A 36 15.12 3.07 1.88
C VAL A 36 14.74 3.58 0.49
N ASP A 37 15.62 3.36 -0.48
CA ASP A 37 15.34 3.67 -1.89
C ASP A 37 14.63 2.48 -2.53
N THR A 38 13.37 2.69 -2.90
CA THR A 38 12.49 1.65 -3.46
C THR A 38 12.77 1.35 -4.94
N ARG A 39 13.74 2.02 -5.56
CA ARG A 39 14.11 1.81 -6.97
C ARG A 39 15.24 0.80 -7.10
N SER A 40 15.33 0.19 -8.28
CA SER A 40 16.54 -0.55 -8.68
C SER A 40 17.75 0.40 -8.78
N ALA A 41 18.94 -0.14 -8.55
CA ALA A 41 20.18 0.62 -8.70
C ALA A 41 20.33 1.21 -10.12
N GLN A 42 19.84 0.50 -11.14
CA GLN A 42 19.81 0.97 -12.52
C GLN A 42 18.85 2.16 -12.69
N ALA A 43 17.62 2.07 -12.17
CA ALA A 43 16.65 3.17 -12.24
C ALA A 43 17.14 4.41 -11.49
N ALA A 44 17.76 4.25 -10.32
CA ALA A 44 18.39 5.35 -9.58
C ALA A 44 19.53 6.02 -10.38
N LYS A 45 20.36 5.22 -11.07
CA LYS A 45 21.42 5.72 -11.96
C LYS A 45 20.86 6.48 -13.17
N GLN A 46 19.79 5.98 -13.78
CA GLN A 46 19.10 6.66 -14.89
C GLN A 46 18.46 7.97 -14.43
N ALA A 47 17.81 7.97 -13.27
CA ALA A 47 17.20 9.18 -12.71
C ALA A 47 18.24 10.29 -12.46
N ARG A 48 19.47 9.93 -12.11
CA ARG A 48 20.58 10.89 -12.00
C ARG A 48 20.86 11.63 -13.30
N MET A 49 20.76 10.96 -14.44
CA MET A 49 20.97 11.59 -15.75
C MET A 49 19.84 12.56 -16.09
N GLY A 50 18.62 12.31 -15.59
CA GLY A 50 17.44 13.17 -15.73
C GLY A 50 17.30 14.26 -14.66
N GLY A 51 18.35 14.54 -13.87
CA GLY A 51 18.34 15.58 -12.84
C GLY A 51 17.98 15.11 -11.42
N GLY A 52 17.45 13.90 -11.26
CA GLY A 52 17.22 13.25 -9.96
C GLY A 52 18.48 12.63 -9.37
N GLY A 53 18.32 11.58 -8.56
CA GLY A 53 19.45 10.80 -8.04
C GLY A 53 19.22 10.22 -6.65
N THR A 54 20.30 10.17 -5.86
CA THR A 54 20.36 9.60 -4.51
C THR A 54 21.30 10.42 -3.62
N GLU A 55 21.11 10.33 -2.31
CA GLU A 55 21.89 10.97 -1.25
C GLU A 55 23.35 10.49 -1.28
N ALA A 56 24.30 11.37 -1.54
CA ALA A 56 25.72 10.99 -1.55
C ALA A 56 26.23 10.81 -0.11
N LYS A 57 26.91 9.70 0.19
CA LYS A 57 27.47 9.41 1.54
C LYS A 57 28.36 10.55 2.07
N SER A 58 29.06 11.26 1.19
CA SER A 58 29.89 12.41 1.56
C SER A 58 29.09 13.61 2.05
N CYS A 59 27.84 13.76 1.64
CA CYS A 59 26.95 14.87 2.01
C CYS A 59 26.02 14.48 3.16
N TYR A 60 25.68 13.19 3.26
CA TYR A 60 24.80 12.64 4.29
C TYR A 60 25.51 11.52 5.08
N PRO A 61 26.57 11.84 5.85
CA PRO A 61 27.47 10.82 6.43
C PRO A 61 26.80 9.89 7.46
N ARG A 62 25.77 10.37 8.16
CA ARG A 62 24.99 9.59 9.13
C ARG A 62 23.82 8.81 8.53
N TRP A 63 23.59 8.94 7.22
CA TRP A 63 22.50 8.28 6.51
C TRP A 63 23.03 7.13 5.66
N LYS A 64 22.60 5.91 5.97
CA LYS A 64 22.95 4.70 5.22
C LYS A 64 21.83 4.33 4.25
N ARG A 65 22.13 4.32 2.96
CA ARG A 65 21.16 3.89 1.95
C ARG A 65 21.03 2.37 1.88
N LEU A 66 19.79 1.90 1.81
CA LEU A 66 19.36 0.53 1.61
C LEU A 66 18.57 0.46 0.30
N HIS A 67 19.07 -0.27 -0.69
CA HIS A 67 18.33 -0.48 -1.95
C HIS A 67 17.33 -1.63 -1.78
N ARG A 68 16.05 -1.35 -2.04
CA ARG A 68 14.94 -2.30 -1.96
C ARG A 68 14.03 -2.13 -3.18
N PRO A 69 14.44 -2.65 -4.36
CA PRO A 69 13.68 -2.46 -5.58
C PRO A 69 12.27 -3.05 -5.46
N LEU A 70 11.28 -2.22 -5.72
CA LEU A 70 9.88 -2.62 -5.86
C LEU A 70 9.42 -2.36 -7.29
N GLU A 71 8.71 -3.33 -7.85
CA GLU A 71 8.17 -3.26 -9.22
C GLU A 71 7.07 -2.20 -9.30
N ARG A 72 6.96 -1.51 -10.43
CA ARG A 72 5.96 -0.44 -10.63
C ARG A 72 5.58 -0.26 -12.09
N GLY A 73 4.55 0.55 -12.34
CA GLY A 73 4.13 0.91 -13.70
C GLY A 73 3.70 -0.30 -14.52
N ARG A 74 4.11 -0.31 -15.80
CA ARG A 74 3.71 -1.32 -16.77
C ARG A 74 4.03 -2.75 -16.36
N ALA A 75 5.21 -3.02 -15.81
CA ALA A 75 5.60 -4.39 -15.44
C ALA A 75 4.72 -4.95 -14.32
N LEU A 76 4.40 -4.13 -13.31
CA LEU A 76 3.46 -4.51 -12.26
C LEU A 76 2.03 -4.64 -12.77
N GLN A 77 1.61 -3.78 -13.71
CA GLN A 77 0.30 -3.90 -14.37
C GLN A 77 0.17 -5.22 -15.16
N GLU A 78 1.23 -5.62 -15.87
CA GLU A 78 1.27 -6.89 -16.60
C GLU A 78 1.26 -8.10 -15.64
N SER A 79 1.96 -8.01 -14.51
CA SER A 79 1.88 -9.01 -13.43
C SER A 79 0.45 -9.19 -12.93
N PHE A 80 -0.23 -8.09 -12.62
CA PHE A 80 -1.61 -8.11 -12.13
C PHE A 80 -2.61 -8.64 -13.17
N ALA A 81 -2.46 -8.25 -14.43
CA ALA A 81 -3.27 -8.77 -15.52
C ALA A 81 -3.12 -10.30 -15.66
N ARG A 82 -1.88 -10.81 -15.66
CA ARG A 82 -1.62 -12.26 -15.75
C ARG A 82 -2.22 -13.03 -14.58
N LEU A 83 -2.17 -12.47 -13.36
CA LEU A 83 -2.82 -13.07 -12.21
C LEU A 83 -4.34 -13.16 -12.42
N VAL A 84 -4.96 -12.05 -12.80
CA VAL A 84 -6.40 -11.97 -13.03
C VAL A 84 -6.83 -12.95 -14.13
N ASP A 85 -6.08 -13.03 -15.24
CA ASP A 85 -6.37 -13.98 -16.33
C ASP A 85 -6.25 -15.44 -15.84
N ALA A 86 -5.24 -15.76 -15.04
CA ALA A 86 -5.07 -17.10 -14.47
C ALA A 86 -6.21 -17.48 -13.51
N CYS A 87 -6.69 -16.53 -12.71
CA CYS A 87 -7.73 -16.75 -11.71
C CYS A 87 -9.14 -16.86 -12.30
N ASN A 88 -9.40 -16.29 -13.49
CA ASN A 88 -10.72 -16.35 -14.14
C ASN A 88 -10.85 -17.50 -15.16
N ASP A 89 -9.76 -18.19 -15.50
CA ASP A 89 -9.77 -19.31 -16.44
C ASP A 89 -10.06 -20.64 -15.71
N ALA A 90 -11.34 -20.97 -15.57
CA ALA A 90 -11.81 -22.19 -14.91
C ALA A 90 -11.50 -23.49 -15.68
N SER A 91 -10.98 -23.40 -16.91
CA SER A 91 -10.66 -24.57 -17.75
C SER A 91 -9.28 -25.18 -17.48
N LEU A 92 -8.48 -24.52 -16.64
CA LEU A 92 -7.09 -24.91 -16.38
C LEU A 92 -7.00 -26.15 -15.47
N SER A 93 -6.09 -27.06 -15.80
CA SER A 93 -5.62 -28.06 -14.84
C SER A 93 -4.84 -27.39 -13.69
N MET A 94 -4.76 -28.07 -12.55
CA MET A 94 -4.07 -27.51 -11.37
C MET A 94 -2.61 -27.13 -11.65
N ASP A 95 -1.85 -27.99 -12.32
CA ASP A 95 -0.44 -27.71 -12.66
C ASP A 95 -0.30 -26.47 -13.55
N ARG A 96 -1.19 -26.31 -14.53
CA ARG A 96 -1.18 -25.17 -15.44
C ARG A 96 -1.61 -23.89 -14.73
N TRP A 97 -2.58 -23.99 -13.83
CA TRP A 97 -3.02 -22.86 -12.99
C TRP A 97 -1.90 -22.39 -12.07
N LEU A 98 -1.24 -23.31 -11.35
CA LEU A 98 -0.08 -23.01 -10.51
C LEU A 98 1.07 -22.38 -11.31
N SER A 99 1.36 -22.92 -12.49
CA SER A 99 2.39 -22.36 -13.38
C SER A 99 2.06 -20.93 -13.83
N ARG A 100 0.79 -20.63 -14.16
CA ARG A 100 0.37 -19.26 -14.51
C ARG A 100 0.38 -18.33 -13.30
N LEU A 101 -0.02 -18.81 -12.12
CA LEU A 101 0.03 -18.06 -10.86
C LEU A 101 1.47 -17.65 -10.55
N ASP A 102 2.42 -18.59 -10.60
CA ASP A 102 3.85 -18.31 -10.42
C ASP A 102 4.38 -17.36 -11.52
N GLY A 103 4.03 -17.63 -12.77
CA GLY A 103 4.40 -16.80 -13.93
C GLY A 103 3.85 -15.36 -13.90
N SER A 104 2.79 -15.10 -13.10
CA SER A 104 2.29 -13.74 -12.83
C SER A 104 3.26 -12.93 -11.96
N ARG A 105 4.03 -13.58 -11.09
CA ARG A 105 4.90 -12.99 -10.06
C ARG A 105 4.20 -12.10 -9.03
N TRP A 106 2.87 -12.05 -9.00
CA TRP A 106 2.15 -11.16 -8.08
C TRP A 106 2.50 -11.43 -6.62
N LEU A 107 2.51 -12.69 -6.18
CA LEU A 107 2.89 -13.07 -4.82
C LEU A 107 4.35 -12.69 -4.48
N SER A 108 5.24 -12.64 -5.48
CA SER A 108 6.60 -12.14 -5.28
C SER A 108 6.63 -10.63 -5.02
N HIS A 109 5.73 -9.86 -5.64
CA HIS A 109 5.59 -8.42 -5.36
C HIS A 109 4.99 -8.17 -3.98
N VAL A 110 4.01 -8.97 -3.55
CA VAL A 110 3.46 -8.93 -2.17
C VAL A 110 4.57 -9.21 -1.16
N LYS A 111 5.33 -10.29 -1.37
CA LYS A 111 6.51 -10.62 -0.55
C LYS A 111 7.50 -9.46 -0.48
N ALA A 112 7.86 -8.86 -1.61
CA ALA A 112 8.84 -7.77 -1.67
C ALA A 112 8.38 -6.52 -0.92
N ALA A 113 7.10 -6.16 -1.05
CA ALA A 113 6.49 -5.04 -0.34
C ALA A 113 6.50 -5.25 1.19
N LEU A 114 6.01 -6.39 1.66
CA LEU A 114 6.02 -6.75 3.09
C LEU A 114 7.45 -6.83 3.64
N SER A 115 8.39 -7.42 2.91
CA SER A 115 9.80 -7.52 3.33
C SER A 115 10.44 -6.14 3.49
N THR A 116 10.11 -5.20 2.59
CA THR A 116 10.63 -3.83 2.62
C THR A 116 10.01 -3.04 3.77
N ALA A 117 8.71 -3.20 4.01
CA ALA A 117 8.03 -2.59 5.16
C ALA A 117 8.55 -3.14 6.49
N CYS A 118 8.78 -4.45 6.59
CA CYS A 118 9.39 -5.09 7.76
C CYS A 118 10.78 -4.54 8.05
N LEU A 119 11.61 -4.35 7.01
CA LEU A 119 12.93 -3.73 7.18
C LEU A 119 12.81 -2.30 7.72
N ALA A 120 11.93 -1.49 7.15
CA ALA A 120 11.71 -0.12 7.64
C ALA A 120 11.25 -0.12 9.10
N ALA A 121 10.32 -1.02 9.45
CA ALA A 121 9.86 -1.20 10.81
C ALA A 121 10.97 -1.69 11.76
N GLN A 122 11.81 -2.64 11.34
CA GLN A 122 12.96 -3.13 12.13
C GLN A 122 13.96 -2.02 12.42
N CYS A 123 14.28 -1.17 11.44
CA CYS A 123 15.17 -0.04 11.64
C CYS A 123 14.61 0.97 12.65
N LEU A 124 13.29 1.17 12.69
CA LEU A 124 12.65 2.07 13.66
C LEU A 124 12.60 1.46 15.06
N GLU A 125 12.09 0.23 15.17
CA GLU A 125 11.77 -0.41 16.45
C GLU A 125 13.01 -0.98 17.15
N ARG A 126 13.91 -1.63 16.39
CA ARG A 126 15.03 -2.40 16.97
C ARG A 126 16.34 -1.65 16.96
N GLU A 127 16.53 -0.75 16.01
CA GLU A 127 17.76 0.04 15.89
C GLU A 127 17.60 1.48 16.36
N GLU A 128 16.38 1.88 16.77
CA GLU A 128 16.03 3.24 17.19
C GLU A 128 16.52 4.30 16.19
N ALA A 129 16.52 3.93 14.90
CA ALA A 129 17.08 4.74 13.83
C ALA A 129 15.98 5.53 13.11
N CYS A 130 16.32 6.72 12.60
CA CYS A 130 15.42 7.44 11.72
C CYS A 130 15.41 6.79 10.33
N VAL A 131 14.22 6.61 9.73
CA VAL A 131 14.07 6.00 8.41
C VAL A 131 13.42 7.00 7.47
N LEU A 132 14.07 7.26 6.33
CA LEU A 132 13.52 7.97 5.18
C LEU A 132 13.22 6.96 4.07
N VAL A 133 11.98 6.92 3.60
CA VAL A 133 11.60 6.10 2.44
C VAL A 133 11.36 7.01 1.24
N HIS A 134 11.95 6.69 0.09
CA HIS A 134 11.62 7.38 -1.14
C HIS A 134 11.67 6.47 -2.37
N GLY A 135 10.97 6.92 -3.41
CA GLY A 135 10.98 6.35 -4.74
C GLY A 135 11.55 7.39 -5.70
N ALA A 136 10.99 7.45 -6.92
CA ALA A 136 11.27 8.57 -7.81
C ALA A 136 10.42 9.79 -7.40
N GLU A 137 9.10 9.67 -7.47
CA GLU A 137 8.16 10.76 -7.17
C GLU A 137 7.68 10.76 -5.71
N GLY A 138 7.87 9.65 -4.98
CA GLY A 138 7.44 9.52 -3.58
C GLY A 138 5.95 9.21 -3.39
N THR A 139 5.18 9.01 -4.46
CA THR A 139 3.71 8.88 -4.44
C THR A 139 3.17 7.46 -4.75
N ASP A 140 4.06 6.48 -4.95
CA ASP A 140 3.70 5.10 -5.28
C ASP A 140 4.28 4.13 -4.24
N THR A 141 5.40 3.45 -4.57
CA THR A 141 6.07 2.44 -3.74
C THR A 141 6.50 2.97 -2.36
N THR A 142 6.76 4.27 -2.27
CA THR A 142 7.02 4.95 -1.00
C THR A 142 5.84 4.88 -0.05
N LEU A 143 4.65 5.21 -0.53
CA LEU A 143 3.41 5.21 0.26
C LEU A 143 3.01 3.79 0.67
N LEU A 144 3.21 2.83 -0.25
CA LEU A 144 3.05 1.40 0.01
C LEU A 144 3.89 0.96 1.22
N VAL A 145 5.18 1.28 1.22
CA VAL A 145 6.10 0.88 2.30
C VAL A 145 5.78 1.61 3.60
N THR A 146 5.50 2.92 3.56
CA THR A 146 5.27 3.70 4.78
C THR A 146 3.95 3.36 5.45
N ALA A 147 2.90 3.10 4.68
CA ALA A 147 1.61 2.66 5.21
C ALA A 147 1.70 1.25 5.83
N LEU A 148 2.39 0.30 5.17
CA LEU A 148 2.59 -1.04 5.72
C LEU A 148 3.47 -1.04 6.97
N ALA A 149 4.53 -0.23 7.01
CA ALA A 149 5.37 -0.10 8.20
C ALA A 149 4.56 0.45 9.39
N GLN A 150 3.65 1.39 9.16
CA GLN A 150 2.76 1.91 10.21
C GLN A 150 1.77 0.85 10.71
N LEU A 151 1.20 0.02 9.83
CA LEU A 151 0.35 -1.11 10.27
C LEU A 151 1.11 -2.13 11.12
N ILE A 152 2.37 -2.40 10.76
CA ILE A 152 3.26 -3.31 11.49
C ILE A 152 3.55 -2.77 12.89
N LEU A 153 3.92 -1.49 12.98
CA LEU A 153 4.41 -0.85 14.22
C LEU A 153 3.27 -0.39 15.14
N ASP A 154 2.26 0.29 14.60
CA ASP A 154 1.29 1.07 15.37
C ASP A 154 -0.06 0.35 15.47
N PRO A 155 -0.48 -0.10 16.67
CA PRO A 155 -1.80 -0.67 16.90
C PRO A 155 -2.95 0.27 16.55
N GLY A 156 -2.74 1.59 16.69
CA GLY A 156 -3.74 2.60 16.33
C GLY A 156 -4.16 2.48 14.87
N CYS A 157 -3.20 2.23 13.97
CA CYS A 157 -3.44 2.03 12.54
C CYS A 157 -4.21 0.74 12.20
N ARG A 158 -4.37 -0.20 13.15
CA ARG A 158 -5.07 -1.48 12.95
C ARG A 158 -6.54 -1.46 13.38
N THR A 159 -6.98 -0.36 13.97
CA THR A 159 -8.41 -0.07 14.18
C THR A 159 -9.08 0.33 12.87
N LEU A 160 -10.40 0.15 12.73
CA LEU A 160 -11.17 0.56 11.55
C LEU A 160 -11.00 2.07 11.31
N SER A 161 -11.11 2.88 12.37
CA SER A 161 -10.94 4.33 12.28
C SER A 161 -9.50 4.71 11.96
N GLY A 162 -8.52 4.08 12.61
CA GLY A 162 -7.11 4.36 12.38
C GLY A 162 -6.64 3.94 11.00
N PHE A 163 -7.15 2.84 10.45
CA PHE A 163 -6.86 2.42 9.08
C PHE A 163 -7.47 3.37 8.04
N GLN A 164 -8.72 3.81 8.23
CA GLN A 164 -9.31 4.86 7.39
C GLN A 164 -8.48 6.16 7.45
N GLY A 165 -8.06 6.58 8.65
CA GLY A 165 -7.18 7.73 8.84
C GLY A 165 -5.79 7.56 8.21
N LEU A 166 -5.23 6.34 8.25
CA LEU A 166 -4.00 5.99 7.58
C LEU A 166 -4.15 6.13 6.06
N LEU A 167 -5.23 5.64 5.46
CA LEU A 167 -5.50 5.78 4.03
C LEU A 167 -5.66 7.24 3.62
N GLU A 168 -6.38 8.03 4.41
CA GLU A 168 -6.57 9.46 4.17
C GLU A 168 -5.22 10.21 4.17
N ARG A 169 -4.37 9.98 5.16
CA ARG A 169 -3.06 10.65 5.28
C ARG A 169 -2.02 10.11 4.30
N GLU A 170 -1.90 8.79 4.20
CA GLU A 170 -0.78 8.15 3.52
C GLU A 170 -1.00 8.00 2.02
N TRP A 171 -2.25 7.84 1.57
CA TRP A 171 -2.55 7.64 0.14
C TRP A 171 -3.18 8.88 -0.47
N ILE A 172 -4.23 9.42 0.15
CA ILE A 172 -5.02 10.51 -0.42
C ILE A 172 -4.29 11.86 -0.31
N GLN A 173 -3.99 12.31 0.91
CA GLN A 173 -3.34 13.61 1.16
C GLN A 173 -1.90 13.63 0.65
N ALA A 174 -1.22 12.48 0.69
CA ALA A 174 0.12 12.32 0.14
C ALA A 174 0.20 12.44 -1.39
N GLY A 175 -0.95 12.42 -2.08
CA GLY A 175 -1.03 12.58 -3.52
C GLY A 175 -0.74 11.31 -4.32
N HIS A 176 -1.17 10.13 -3.83
CA HIS A 176 -1.24 8.97 -4.68
C HIS A 176 -2.19 9.27 -5.86
N PRO A 177 -1.74 9.12 -7.12
CA PRO A 177 -2.52 9.54 -8.27
C PRO A 177 -3.60 8.52 -8.64
N PHE A 178 -4.62 8.35 -7.79
CA PHE A 178 -5.67 7.34 -7.95
C PHE A 178 -6.34 7.38 -9.33
N HIS A 179 -6.70 8.57 -9.84
CA HIS A 179 -7.32 8.70 -11.16
C HIS A 179 -6.42 8.17 -12.28
N ALA A 180 -5.12 8.44 -12.25
CA ALA A 180 -4.17 7.92 -13.25
C ALA A 180 -3.84 6.44 -13.07
N ARG A 181 -3.79 5.95 -11.81
CA ARG A 181 -3.36 4.59 -11.46
C ARG A 181 -4.48 3.56 -11.60
N CYS A 182 -5.71 3.97 -11.30
CA CYS A 182 -6.92 3.15 -11.31
C CYS A 182 -7.88 3.54 -12.45
N ALA A 183 -7.37 4.18 -13.51
CA ALA A 183 -8.18 4.67 -14.64
C ALA A 183 -8.99 3.56 -15.33
N ARG A 184 -8.45 2.34 -15.35
CA ARG A 184 -9.10 1.16 -15.93
C ARG A 184 -8.87 -0.05 -15.05
N SER A 185 -9.82 -0.99 -15.13
CA SER A 185 -9.73 -2.28 -14.45
C SER A 185 -8.66 -3.19 -15.09
N ALA A 186 -8.20 -4.20 -14.33
CA ALA A 186 -7.29 -5.24 -14.79
C ALA A 186 -7.73 -5.91 -16.10
N TYR A 187 -9.06 -6.04 -16.26
CA TYR A 187 -9.73 -6.64 -17.42
C TYR A 187 -9.73 -5.78 -18.68
N SER A 188 -9.24 -4.53 -18.62
CA SER A 188 -9.20 -3.68 -19.81
C SER A 188 -8.12 -4.16 -20.80
N PRO A 189 -8.42 -4.28 -22.10
CA PRO A 189 -7.41 -4.63 -23.11
C PRO A 189 -6.39 -3.50 -23.34
N ALA A 190 -6.72 -2.27 -22.92
CA ALA A 190 -5.80 -1.14 -23.00
C ALA A 190 -4.84 -1.13 -21.80
N ARG A 191 -3.58 -0.79 -22.06
CA ARG A 191 -2.52 -0.67 -21.04
C ARG A 191 -1.88 0.72 -21.12
N PRO A 192 -2.56 1.78 -20.63
CA PRO A 192 -1.99 3.11 -20.62
C PRO A 192 -0.74 3.18 -19.73
N LYS A 193 0.18 4.08 -20.06
CA LYS A 193 1.52 4.13 -19.45
C LYS A 193 1.54 4.43 -17.94
N GLN A 194 0.47 5.03 -17.40
CA GLN A 194 0.41 5.53 -16.03
C GLN A 194 -0.37 4.61 -15.07
N GLU A 195 -1.01 3.55 -15.56
CA GLU A 195 -1.67 2.58 -14.69
C GLU A 195 -0.65 1.76 -13.91
N ALA A 196 -0.94 1.52 -12.63
CA ALA A 196 -0.18 0.60 -11.81
C ALA A 196 -1.01 0.18 -10.58
N PRO A 197 -1.10 -1.12 -10.26
CA PRO A 197 -1.99 -1.64 -9.22
C PRO A 197 -1.32 -1.58 -7.84
N LEU A 198 -0.79 -0.41 -7.45
CA LEU A 198 -0.10 -0.20 -6.17
C LEU A 198 -1.07 -0.27 -4.99
N PHE A 199 -2.26 0.32 -5.13
CA PHE A 199 -3.28 0.27 -4.09
C PHE A 199 -3.84 -1.15 -3.91
N PRO A 200 -4.18 -1.91 -4.98
CA PRO A 200 -4.45 -3.35 -4.85
C PRO A 200 -3.33 -4.15 -4.20
N LEU A 201 -2.06 -3.90 -4.57
CA LEU A 201 -0.91 -4.56 -3.95
C LEU A 201 -0.82 -4.25 -2.45
N PHE A 202 -1.10 -3.01 -2.05
CA PHE A 202 -1.19 -2.62 -0.65
C PHE A 202 -2.30 -3.40 0.07
N LEU A 203 -3.52 -3.42 -0.48
CA LEU A 203 -4.64 -4.12 0.14
C LEU A 203 -4.37 -5.63 0.27
N ASP A 204 -3.73 -6.25 -0.72
CA ASP A 204 -3.29 -7.65 -0.63
C ASP A 204 -2.31 -7.83 0.52
N CYS A 205 -1.30 -6.96 0.66
CA CYS A 205 -0.39 -7.00 1.80
C CYS A 205 -1.12 -6.86 3.15
N VAL A 206 -2.14 -6.00 3.26
CA VAL A 206 -2.97 -5.89 4.47
C VAL A 206 -3.77 -7.17 4.72
N TRP A 207 -4.31 -7.79 3.66
CA TRP A 207 -4.97 -9.10 3.76
C TRP A 207 -4.00 -10.19 4.25
N GLN A 208 -2.74 -10.20 3.79
CA GLN A 208 -1.72 -11.11 4.31
C GLN A 208 -1.48 -10.89 5.82
N LEU A 209 -1.44 -9.62 6.28
CA LEU A 209 -1.32 -9.30 7.71
C LEU A 209 -2.53 -9.81 8.50
N GLY A 210 -3.75 -9.58 8.02
CA GLY A 210 -4.97 -10.08 8.65
C GLY A 210 -4.99 -11.59 8.78
N ARG A 211 -4.55 -12.33 7.75
CA ARG A 211 -4.45 -13.80 7.79
C ARG A 211 -3.40 -14.29 8.80
N GLN A 212 -2.23 -13.65 8.85
CA GLN A 212 -1.16 -14.06 9.75
C GLN A 212 -1.40 -13.63 11.21
N PHE A 213 -2.21 -12.58 11.42
CA PHE A 213 -2.58 -12.05 12.71
C PHE A 213 -4.10 -11.91 12.86
N PRO A 214 -4.86 -13.03 12.97
CA PRO A 214 -6.32 -13.04 12.86
C PRO A 214 -7.07 -12.17 13.88
N ARG A 215 -6.42 -11.76 14.97
CA ARG A 215 -7.02 -10.93 16.03
C ARG A 215 -6.49 -9.51 16.08
N SER A 216 -5.48 -9.16 15.29
CA SER A 216 -4.76 -7.88 15.45
C SER A 216 -5.36 -6.72 14.65
N LEU A 217 -6.22 -6.99 13.66
CA LEU A 217 -6.90 -5.99 12.85
C LEU A 217 -8.39 -5.96 13.22
N GLU A 218 -8.92 -4.77 13.52
CA GLU A 218 -10.32 -4.56 13.91
C GLU A 218 -11.27 -4.74 12.72
N PHE A 219 -10.75 -4.65 11.49
CA PHE A 219 -11.51 -4.80 10.26
C PHE A 219 -11.16 -6.10 9.54
N GLY A 220 -12.13 -6.63 8.80
CA GLY A 220 -12.02 -7.85 8.02
C GLY A 220 -11.82 -7.63 6.52
N GLU A 221 -11.86 -8.73 5.78
CA GLU A 221 -11.71 -8.77 4.33
C GLU A 221 -12.75 -7.94 3.58
N ARG A 222 -13.99 -7.87 4.09
CA ARG A 222 -15.07 -7.06 3.50
C ARG A 222 -14.71 -5.59 3.34
N LEU A 223 -13.97 -5.00 4.29
CA LEU A 223 -13.47 -3.63 4.15
C LEU A 223 -12.47 -3.53 2.99
N LEU A 224 -11.53 -4.47 2.90
CA LEU A 224 -10.50 -4.46 1.87
C LEU A 224 -11.11 -4.62 0.46
N LEU A 225 -12.14 -5.45 0.31
CA LEU A 225 -12.91 -5.59 -0.93
C LEU A 225 -13.65 -4.28 -1.28
N ALA A 226 -14.33 -3.66 -0.32
CA ALA A 226 -15.02 -2.38 -0.53
C ALA A 226 -14.04 -1.25 -0.93
N LEU A 227 -12.84 -1.24 -0.37
CA LEU A 227 -11.78 -0.30 -0.74
C LEU A 227 -11.24 -0.56 -2.15
N PHE A 228 -11.05 -1.84 -2.51
CA PHE A 228 -10.62 -2.23 -3.86
C PHE A 228 -11.63 -1.76 -4.90
N ASP A 229 -12.91 -2.12 -4.71
CA ASP A 229 -13.97 -1.72 -5.64
C ASP A 229 -14.10 -0.19 -5.67
N GLY A 230 -14.06 0.46 -4.50
CA GLY A 230 -14.13 1.92 -4.36
C GLY A 230 -13.00 2.68 -5.07
N ALA A 231 -11.82 2.08 -5.26
CA ALA A 231 -10.71 2.71 -5.97
C ALA A 231 -10.88 2.70 -7.51
N TYR A 232 -11.59 1.70 -8.06
CA TYR A 232 -11.81 1.55 -9.50
C TYR A 232 -13.19 2.03 -9.98
N ALA A 233 -14.23 1.79 -9.19
CA ALA A 233 -15.61 2.12 -9.52
C ALA A 233 -16.36 2.48 -8.23
N SER A 234 -16.71 3.77 -8.09
CA SER A 234 -17.32 4.27 -6.86
C SER A 234 -18.29 5.40 -7.13
N CYS A 235 -19.39 5.43 -6.38
CA CYS A 235 -20.29 6.57 -6.29
C CYS A 235 -19.79 7.65 -5.30
N TYR A 236 -18.64 7.44 -4.67
CA TYR A 236 -18.04 8.34 -3.68
C TYR A 236 -16.82 9.09 -4.24
N GLY A 237 -16.53 10.26 -3.66
CA GLY A 237 -15.39 11.10 -4.04
C GLY A 237 -14.04 10.70 -3.45
N THR A 238 -14.03 9.77 -2.51
CA THR A 238 -12.87 9.49 -1.65
C THR A 238 -11.58 9.17 -2.42
N PHE A 239 -11.68 8.50 -3.57
CA PHE A 239 -10.51 8.15 -4.40
C PHE A 239 -10.44 8.94 -5.73
N LEU A 240 -11.21 10.02 -5.90
CA LEU A 240 -11.20 10.81 -7.15
C LEU A 240 -10.02 11.78 -7.24
N GLY A 241 -9.50 12.01 -8.45
CA GLY A 241 -8.38 12.92 -8.71
C GLY A 241 -7.01 12.34 -8.31
N ASN A 242 -5.94 13.11 -8.52
CA ASN A 242 -4.57 12.62 -8.36
C ASN A 242 -3.82 13.19 -7.14
N ASN A 243 -4.32 14.26 -6.55
CA ASN A 243 -3.70 14.92 -5.41
C ASN A 243 -4.71 15.80 -4.66
N GLU A 244 -4.32 16.27 -3.47
CA GLU A 244 -5.18 17.14 -2.66
C GLU A 244 -5.51 18.48 -3.35
N LYS A 245 -4.57 19.06 -4.09
CA LYS A 245 -4.78 20.33 -4.82
C LYS A 245 -5.91 20.21 -5.85
N GLU A 246 -6.05 19.05 -6.48
CA GLU A 246 -7.16 18.74 -7.38
C GLU A 246 -8.50 18.62 -6.64
N ARG A 247 -8.53 18.44 -5.30
CA ARG A 247 -9.73 18.20 -4.48
C ARG A 247 -10.09 19.42 -3.58
N PRO A 248 -10.54 20.56 -4.13
CA PRO A 248 -10.71 21.79 -3.36
C PRO A 248 -11.81 21.70 -2.30
N VAL A 249 -11.61 22.48 -1.23
CA VAL A 249 -12.62 22.93 -0.24
C VAL A 249 -12.86 24.43 -0.46
N ARG A 250 -14.08 24.92 -0.19
CA ARG A 250 -14.59 26.30 -0.35
C ARG A 250 -13.57 27.42 -0.66
N GLY A 251 -13.82 28.15 -1.75
CA GLY A 251 -13.22 29.46 -2.05
C GLY A 251 -12.13 29.48 -3.12
N THR A 252 -11.68 28.32 -3.62
CA THR A 252 -10.63 28.24 -4.65
C THR A 252 -11.17 27.74 -6.00
N ARG A 253 -10.75 28.36 -7.11
CA ARG A 253 -11.08 27.90 -8.49
C ARG A 253 -10.31 26.62 -8.79
N CYS A 254 -10.88 25.46 -8.49
CA CYS A 254 -10.43 24.17 -9.01
C CYS A 254 -11.62 23.37 -9.56
N LEU A 255 -11.36 22.55 -10.59
CA LEU A 255 -12.36 22.04 -11.54
C LEU A 255 -13.35 21.03 -10.95
N CYS A 256 -13.01 20.28 -9.90
CA CYS A 256 -13.81 19.10 -9.52
C CYS A 256 -14.53 19.12 -8.15
N LYS A 257 -14.30 20.10 -7.24
CA LYS A 257 -15.08 20.31 -5.98
C LYS A 257 -15.55 19.00 -5.29
N VAL A 258 -14.67 18.01 -5.22
CA VAL A 258 -15.04 16.62 -4.88
C VAL A 258 -15.76 16.56 -3.53
N LYS A 259 -15.22 17.21 -2.51
CA LYS A 259 -15.80 17.23 -1.16
C LYS A 259 -17.18 17.89 -1.08
N GLU A 260 -17.54 18.76 -2.03
CA GLU A 260 -18.84 19.45 -2.06
C GLU A 260 -19.86 18.74 -2.97
N ARG A 261 -19.39 17.99 -3.98
CA ARG A 261 -20.23 17.43 -5.05
C ARG A 261 -20.40 15.92 -4.98
N THR A 262 -19.73 15.26 -4.04
CA THR A 262 -19.76 13.80 -3.91
C THR A 262 -19.89 13.39 -2.46
N HIS A 263 -20.43 12.20 -2.23
CA HIS A 263 -20.46 11.61 -0.90
C HIS A 263 -19.09 11.05 -0.51
N CYS A 264 -18.85 10.93 0.80
CA CYS A 264 -17.63 10.36 1.35
C CYS A 264 -17.83 8.86 1.62
N LEU A 265 -16.94 8.01 1.11
CA LEU A 265 -16.97 6.55 1.33
C LEU A 265 -16.90 6.22 2.82
N TRP A 266 -16.08 6.95 3.59
CA TRP A 266 -15.95 6.77 5.04
C TRP A 266 -17.27 7.00 5.77
N ALA A 267 -18.05 8.00 5.34
CA ALA A 267 -19.34 8.30 5.96
C ALA A 267 -20.35 7.17 5.74
N TRP A 268 -20.30 6.52 4.58
CA TRP A 268 -21.15 5.36 4.29
C TRP A 268 -20.68 4.10 5.03
N LEU A 269 -19.40 3.74 4.95
CA LEU A 269 -18.84 2.54 5.62
C LEU A 269 -19.01 2.59 7.14
N ASN A 270 -19.04 3.78 7.75
CA ASN A 270 -19.22 3.94 9.18
C ASN A 270 -20.68 3.99 9.64
N GLN A 271 -21.65 3.87 8.73
CA GLN A 271 -23.06 3.71 9.14
C GLN A 271 -23.22 2.40 9.91
N PRO A 272 -24.05 2.34 10.96
CA PRO A 272 -24.18 1.16 11.82
C PRO A 272 -24.48 -0.14 11.05
N ALA A 273 -25.32 -0.07 10.00
CA ALA A 273 -25.69 -1.21 9.18
C ALA A 273 -24.49 -1.81 8.42
N GLU A 274 -23.65 -0.96 7.82
CA GLU A 274 -22.48 -1.40 7.07
C GLU A 274 -21.34 -1.80 8.00
N ARG A 275 -21.10 -0.98 9.03
CA ARG A 275 -19.97 -1.12 9.96
C ARG A 275 -19.91 -2.52 10.57
N LYS A 276 -21.04 -3.11 10.99
CA LYS A 276 -21.08 -4.46 11.59
C LYS A 276 -20.48 -5.53 10.67
N GLY A 277 -20.67 -5.40 9.36
CA GLY A 277 -20.12 -6.33 8.36
C GLY A 277 -18.63 -6.12 8.07
N LEU A 278 -18.08 -4.97 8.45
CA LEU A 278 -16.67 -4.63 8.19
C LEU A 278 -15.75 -5.06 9.33
N LEU A 279 -16.29 -5.22 10.54
CA LEU A 279 -15.51 -5.53 11.73
C LEU A 279 -15.12 -7.01 11.79
N ASN A 280 -13.91 -7.26 12.25
CA ASN A 280 -13.42 -8.58 12.59
C ASN A 280 -13.94 -8.97 13.99
N PRO A 281 -14.79 -10.00 14.10
CA PRO A 281 -15.35 -10.38 15.40
C PRO A 281 -14.29 -10.96 16.35
N LEU A 282 -13.18 -11.47 15.83
CA LEU A 282 -12.06 -11.98 16.64
C LEU A 282 -11.09 -10.91 17.11
N TYR A 283 -11.35 -9.64 16.81
CA TYR A 283 -10.42 -8.57 17.13
C TYR A 283 -10.16 -8.49 18.64
N ALA A 284 -8.88 -8.51 19.00
CA ALA A 284 -8.40 -8.25 20.34
C ALA A 284 -7.27 -7.21 20.23
N PRO A 285 -7.35 -6.08 20.96
CA PRO A 285 -6.30 -5.06 20.92
C PRO A 285 -4.93 -5.67 21.18
N ASN A 286 -4.05 -5.58 20.18
CA ASN A 286 -2.68 -6.09 20.26
C ASN A 286 -1.70 -4.93 20.22
N ALA A 287 -1.15 -4.57 21.38
CA ALA A 287 -0.20 -3.45 21.49
C ALA A 287 1.17 -3.75 20.86
N LEU A 288 1.48 -5.01 20.58
CA LEU A 288 2.80 -5.43 20.09
C LEU A 288 2.95 -5.15 18.59
N VAL A 289 4.20 -5.00 18.15
CA VAL A 289 4.57 -4.97 16.74
C VAL A 289 4.28 -6.34 16.11
N ILE A 290 3.64 -6.34 14.93
CA ILE A 290 3.30 -7.58 14.21
C ILE A 290 4.31 -7.86 13.10
N TRP A 291 5.18 -8.86 13.28
CA TRP A 291 6.23 -9.21 12.32
C TRP A 291 5.76 -10.33 11.37
N PRO A 292 5.22 -10.02 10.17
CA PRO A 292 4.75 -11.07 9.27
C PRO A 292 5.90 -11.93 8.75
N SER A 293 5.62 -13.22 8.59
CA SER A 293 6.44 -14.10 7.77
C SER A 293 6.30 -13.72 6.29
N VAL A 294 7.44 -13.49 5.65
CA VAL A 294 7.56 -13.21 4.21
C VAL A 294 8.16 -14.38 3.44
N GLU A 295 8.20 -15.56 4.07
CA GLU A 295 8.58 -16.79 3.40
C GLU A 295 7.53 -17.19 2.35
N PRO A 296 7.92 -17.81 1.21
CA PRO A 296 6.99 -18.11 0.12
C PRO A 296 5.76 -18.92 0.57
N GLN A 297 5.94 -19.91 1.44
CA GLN A 297 4.86 -20.73 2.00
C GLN A 297 3.91 -19.95 2.91
N SER A 298 4.33 -18.78 3.40
CA SER A 298 3.51 -17.92 4.25
C SER A 298 2.72 -16.91 3.44
N ILE A 299 2.97 -16.72 2.15
CA ILE A 299 2.24 -15.79 1.28
C ILE A 299 1.24 -16.59 0.43
N GLN A 300 -0.04 -16.26 0.54
CA GLN A 300 -1.11 -17.00 -0.14
C GLN A 300 -1.84 -16.11 -1.15
N LEU A 301 -2.50 -16.72 -2.13
CA LEU A 301 -3.41 -16.03 -3.01
C LEU A 301 -4.59 -15.47 -2.21
N TRP A 302 -4.90 -14.19 -2.40
CA TRP A 302 -6.12 -13.58 -1.85
C TRP A 302 -7.36 -14.05 -2.63
N GLN A 303 -7.88 -15.20 -2.24
CA GLN A 303 -8.97 -15.88 -2.95
C GLN A 303 -10.26 -15.06 -2.95
N GLY A 304 -10.61 -14.40 -1.85
CA GLY A 304 -11.82 -13.58 -1.74
C GLY A 304 -11.84 -12.37 -2.67
N LEU A 305 -10.69 -11.93 -3.20
CA LEU A 305 -10.63 -10.92 -4.25
C LEU A 305 -10.50 -11.57 -5.63
N PHE A 306 -9.52 -12.44 -5.82
CA PHE A 306 -9.11 -12.91 -7.16
C PHE A 306 -9.96 -14.06 -7.69
N LEU A 307 -10.58 -14.86 -6.82
CA LEU A 307 -11.44 -15.98 -7.19
C LEU A 307 -12.92 -15.70 -6.93
N ARG A 308 -13.29 -14.46 -6.60
CA ARG A 308 -14.66 -14.07 -6.18
C ARG A 308 -15.76 -14.32 -7.21
N TRP A 309 -15.39 -14.50 -8.47
CA TRP A 309 -16.32 -14.82 -9.57
C TRP A 309 -16.37 -16.30 -9.93
N ILE A 310 -15.43 -17.09 -9.41
CA ILE A 310 -15.30 -18.53 -9.66
C ILE A 310 -15.75 -19.35 -8.45
N ARG A 311 -15.51 -18.83 -7.23
CA ARG A 311 -15.88 -19.47 -5.97
C ARG A 311 -16.92 -18.64 -5.25
N SER A 312 -18.01 -19.29 -4.82
CA SER A 312 -18.99 -18.69 -3.92
C SER A 312 -18.34 -18.37 -2.57
N SER A 313 -18.65 -17.21 -2.00
CA SER A 313 -18.26 -16.83 -0.64
C SER A 313 -19.23 -17.34 0.44
N GLU A 314 -20.34 -17.95 0.05
CA GLU A 314 -21.46 -18.35 0.92
C GLU A 314 -20.98 -19.08 2.19
N TYR A 315 -20.19 -20.15 2.07
CA TYR A 315 -19.69 -20.89 3.24
C TYR A 315 -18.76 -20.07 4.15
N LEU A 316 -17.99 -19.13 3.58
CA LEU A 316 -17.14 -18.25 4.38
C LEU A 316 -17.99 -17.21 5.10
N ASP A 317 -19.00 -16.66 4.42
CA ASP A 317 -19.95 -15.71 4.99
C ASP A 317 -20.76 -16.36 6.13
N GLU A 318 -21.25 -17.59 5.93
CA GLU A 318 -21.91 -18.39 6.96
C GLU A 318 -21.01 -18.63 8.17
N ALA A 319 -19.74 -19.01 7.94
CA ALA A 319 -18.78 -19.19 9.03
C ALA A 319 -18.55 -17.89 9.82
N TRP A 320 -18.45 -16.76 9.14
CA TRP A 320 -18.29 -15.45 9.79
C TRP A 320 -19.54 -14.99 10.54
N ASP A 321 -20.73 -15.31 10.04
CA ASP A 321 -22.00 -15.03 10.73
C ASP A 321 -22.13 -15.91 11.99
N GLU A 322 -21.77 -17.19 11.89
CA GLU A 322 -21.78 -18.10 13.03
C GLU A 322 -20.77 -17.69 14.11
N MET A 323 -19.55 -17.31 13.72
CA MET A 323 -18.55 -16.79 14.68
C MET A 323 -19.05 -15.55 15.41
N ARG A 324 -19.76 -14.64 14.71
CA ARG A 324 -20.39 -13.48 15.34
C ARG A 324 -21.48 -13.88 16.33
N ARG A 325 -22.33 -14.84 15.94
CA ARG A 325 -23.39 -15.36 16.80
C ARG A 325 -22.84 -15.96 18.09
N LEU A 326 -21.78 -16.77 18.01
CA LEU A 326 -21.16 -17.42 19.16
C LEU A 326 -20.60 -16.39 20.16
N LEU A 327 -19.94 -15.33 19.68
CA LEU A 327 -19.37 -14.28 20.52
C LEU A 327 -20.42 -13.35 21.13
N GLU A 328 -21.60 -13.21 20.52
CA GLU A 328 -22.73 -12.46 21.09
C GLU A 328 -23.45 -13.26 22.19
N THR A 329 -23.23 -14.57 22.28
CA THR A 329 -23.86 -15.47 23.28
C THR A 329 -23.01 -15.78 24.51
N GLU A 330 -21.72 -15.37 24.54
CA GLU A 330 -20.80 -15.50 25.69
C GLU A 330 -20.81 -14.23 26.57
#